data_AF-I1C8I6-F1
#
_entry.id   AF-I1C8I6-F1
#
_cell.length_a   1.000
_cell.length_b   1.000
_cell.length_c   1.000
_cell.angle_alpha   90.00
_cell.angle_beta   90.00
_cell.angle_gamma   90.00
#
_symmetry.space_group_name_H-M   'P 1'
#
loop_
_entity.id
_entity.type
_entity.pdbx_description
1 polymer ?
#
loop_
_entity_poly.entity_id
_entity_poly.type
_entity_poly.pdbx_seq_one_letter_code
_entity_poly.pdbx_strand_id
1 'polypeptide(L)'
;MEAFKIERQSSAIQLLNNNKSQDDTEEQIQAHQIVEDEEEESPVMPCWMALTSLLVLTVLVAVSGEFLVSAIESVVEQWHISETFVGLILLPIVANASEHITAITVAWKNKMDLALGVSVGSSMQIALLVTPIMVIVGWGINVDMSLFFNIYETAVLFASVVMGGKSNWFGGLMLCAVYLIIAVSFFYYPDAAAGGLDGPMPNGTTTVA
;
A
#
# COMPACT_ATOMS: atom_id res chain seq x y z
N MET A 1 -44.91 6.37 22.90
CA MET A 1 -43.79 5.99 23.79
C MET A 1 -42.65 5.30 23.03
N GLU A 2 -42.97 4.52 21.99
CA GLU A 2 -41.99 3.85 21.10
C GLU A 2 -41.12 4.82 20.26
N ALA A 3 -41.71 5.86 19.65
CA ALA A 3 -40.98 6.80 18.78
C ALA A 3 -39.85 7.57 19.50
N PHE A 4 -40.06 7.95 20.75
CA PHE A 4 -39.06 8.64 21.59
C PHE A 4 -37.88 7.72 21.99
N LYS A 5 -38.11 6.40 22.00
CA LYS A 5 -37.10 5.39 22.33
C LYS A 5 -36.15 5.14 21.14
N ILE A 6 -36.69 5.23 19.91
CA ILE A 6 -35.93 5.07 18.66
C ILE A 6 -35.00 6.28 18.43
N GLU A 7 -35.46 7.49 18.72
CA GLU A 7 -34.67 8.71 18.52
C GLU A 7 -33.46 8.79 19.49
N ARG A 8 -33.65 8.42 20.77
CA ARG A 8 -32.54 8.30 21.73
C ARG A 8 -31.52 7.22 21.35
N GLN A 9 -31.96 6.10 20.77
CA GLN A 9 -31.06 5.05 20.30
C GLN A 9 -30.23 5.52 19.11
N SER A 10 -30.84 6.25 18.18
CA SER A 10 -30.14 6.85 17.04
C SER A 10 -29.08 7.88 17.47
N SER A 11 -29.40 8.74 18.44
CA SER A 11 -28.42 9.69 19.01
C SER A 11 -27.29 8.98 19.75
N ALA A 12 -27.58 7.93 20.53
CA ALA A 12 -26.54 7.18 21.23
C ALA A 12 -25.60 6.45 20.26
N ILE A 13 -26.13 5.88 19.17
CA ILE A 13 -25.32 5.23 18.13
C ILE A 13 -24.45 6.26 17.39
N GLN A 14 -24.98 7.44 17.09
CA GLN A 14 -24.19 8.52 16.48
C GLN A 14 -23.08 9.03 17.41
N LEU A 15 -23.35 9.16 18.71
CA LEU A 15 -22.33 9.55 19.68
C LEU A 15 -21.25 8.48 19.83
N LEU A 16 -21.61 7.20 19.85
CA LEU A 16 -20.64 6.10 19.88
C LEU A 16 -19.82 6.02 18.59
N ASN A 17 -20.43 6.28 17.43
CA ASN A 17 -19.74 6.29 16.15
C ASN A 17 -18.78 7.49 16.03
N ASN A 18 -19.20 8.68 16.49
CA ASN A 18 -18.33 9.84 16.53
C ASN A 18 -17.15 9.64 17.49
N ASN A 19 -17.40 9.09 18.68
CA ASN A 19 -16.32 8.81 19.64
C ASN A 19 -15.34 7.78 19.10
N LYS A 20 -15.82 6.76 18.38
CA LYS A 20 -14.95 5.74 17.79
C LYS A 20 -14.09 6.29 16.66
N SER A 21 -14.66 7.09 15.75
CA SER A 21 -13.89 7.77 14.70
C SER A 21 -12.85 8.74 15.29
N GLN A 22 -13.19 9.38 16.41
CA GLN A 22 -12.30 10.30 17.10
C GLN A 22 -11.19 9.55 17.86
N ASP A 23 -11.50 8.41 18.48
CA ASP A 23 -10.54 7.48 19.10
C ASP A 23 -9.57 6.90 18.07
N ASP A 24 -10.06 6.45 16.91
CA ASP A 24 -9.22 5.94 15.81
C ASP A 24 -8.28 7.04 15.24
N THR A 25 -8.74 8.31 15.25
CA THR A 25 -7.93 9.46 14.80
C THR A 25 -6.90 9.86 15.85
N GLU A 26 -7.29 9.90 17.13
CA GLU A 26 -6.41 10.19 18.27
C GLU A 26 -5.37 9.10 18.48
N GLU A 27 -5.72 7.83 18.22
CA GLU A 27 -4.79 6.70 18.24
C GLU A 27 -3.72 6.81 17.14
N GLN A 28 -4.09 7.13 15.90
CA GLN A 28 -3.12 7.32 14.81
C GLN A 28 -2.21 8.53 15.05
N ILE A 29 -2.75 9.63 15.60
CA ILE A 29 -1.95 10.80 16.02
C ILE A 29 -1.02 10.41 17.16
N GLN A 30 -1.47 9.64 18.14
CA GLN A 30 -0.61 9.13 19.22
C GLN A 30 0.49 8.22 18.68
N ALA A 31 0.23 7.35 17.69
CA ALA A 31 1.26 6.50 17.08
C ALA A 31 2.42 7.31 16.50
N HIS A 32 2.09 8.43 15.84
CA HIS A 32 3.06 9.39 15.30
C HIS A 32 3.76 10.16 16.43
N GLN A 33 3.01 10.65 17.42
CA GLN A 33 3.54 11.38 18.57
C GLN A 33 4.45 10.54 19.47
N ILE A 34 4.22 9.23 19.59
CA ILE A 34 5.08 8.34 20.39
C ILE A 34 6.49 8.20 19.79
N VAL A 35 6.63 8.42 18.48
CA VAL A 35 7.93 8.46 17.80
C VAL A 35 8.53 9.87 17.90
N GLU A 36 7.71 10.91 17.87
CA GLU A 36 8.15 12.31 18.01
C GLU A 36 8.48 12.73 19.47
N ASP A 37 7.89 12.11 20.49
CA ASP A 37 8.06 12.47 21.92
C ASP A 37 9.49 12.22 22.48
N GLU A 38 10.40 11.63 21.70
CA GLU A 38 11.84 11.58 22.03
C GLU A 38 12.67 12.69 21.36
N GLU A 39 12.09 13.51 20.48
CA GLU A 39 12.70 14.77 20.02
C GLU A 39 12.11 15.94 20.83
N GLU A 40 12.99 16.73 21.45
CA GLU A 40 12.66 17.95 22.19
C GLU A 40 11.59 18.80 21.46
N GLU A 41 10.60 19.29 22.22
CA GLU A 41 9.55 20.25 21.84
C GLU A 41 9.82 20.93 20.48
N SER A 42 9.30 20.32 19.41
CA SER A 42 9.70 20.67 18.05
C SER A 42 9.18 22.08 17.70
N PRO A 43 10.01 22.93 17.07
CA PRO A 43 9.59 24.27 16.68
C PRO A 43 8.47 24.18 15.64
N VAL A 44 7.28 24.66 16.01
CA VAL A 44 6.10 24.68 15.13
C VAL A 44 6.43 25.45 13.85
N MET A 45 6.51 24.73 12.73
CA MET A 45 6.83 25.35 11.44
C MET A 45 5.66 26.24 11.00
N PRO A 46 5.89 27.54 10.71
CA PRO A 46 4.85 28.39 10.15
C PRO A 46 4.41 27.87 8.77
N CYS A 47 3.11 27.96 8.49
CA CYS A 47 2.43 27.36 7.34
C CYS A 47 3.12 27.61 5.98
N TRP A 48 3.68 28.80 5.77
CA TRP A 48 4.40 29.11 4.53
C TRP A 48 5.66 28.25 4.34
N MET A 49 6.38 27.93 5.41
CA MET A 49 7.56 27.05 5.35
C MET A 49 7.15 25.60 5.12
N ALA A 50 6.05 25.15 5.71
CA ALA A 50 5.51 23.81 5.44
C ALA A 50 5.04 23.66 3.99
N LEU A 51 4.40 24.68 3.42
CA LEU A 51 3.95 24.68 2.03
C LEU A 51 5.14 24.70 1.06
N THR A 52 6.16 25.51 1.34
CA THR A 52 7.37 25.53 0.49
C THR A 52 8.15 24.23 0.59
N SER A 53 8.32 23.66 1.79
CA SER A 53 9.01 22.37 1.95
C SER A 53 8.25 21.23 1.27
N LEU A 54 6.91 21.20 1.37
CA LEU A 54 6.07 20.22 0.69
C LEU A 54 6.25 20.28 -0.83
N LEU A 55 6.20 21.49 -1.41
CA LEU A 55 6.37 21.68 -2.85
C LEU A 55 7.78 21.27 -3.31
N VAL A 56 8.83 21.68 -2.59
CA VAL A 56 10.21 21.33 -2.91
C VAL A 56 10.44 19.82 -2.84
N LEU A 57 9.96 19.15 -1.78
CA LEU A 57 10.07 17.70 -1.65
C LEU A 57 9.28 16.96 -2.73
N THR A 58 8.09 17.45 -3.08
CA THR A 58 7.26 16.84 -4.13
C THR A 58 7.99 16.87 -5.47
N VAL A 59 8.61 18.01 -5.83
CA VAL A 59 9.40 18.12 -7.06
C VAL A 59 10.63 17.21 -7.01
N LEU A 60 11.32 17.15 -5.87
CA LEU A 60 12.50 16.30 -5.71
C LEU A 60 12.16 14.81 -5.83
N VAL A 61 11.05 14.38 -5.24
CA VAL A 61 10.53 13.02 -5.35
C VAL A 61 10.09 12.70 -6.78
N ALA A 62 9.44 13.64 -7.47
CA ALA A 62 9.05 13.46 -8.87
C ALA A 62 10.28 13.24 -9.78
N VAL A 63 11.32 14.06 -9.64
CA VAL A 63 12.59 13.91 -10.38
C VAL A 63 13.28 12.58 -10.03
N SER A 64 13.29 12.21 -8.75
CA SER A 64 13.83 10.92 -8.30
C SER A 64 13.05 9.74 -8.87
N GLY A 65 11.73 9.89 -9.06
CA GLY A 65 10.87 8.90 -9.70
C GLY A 65 11.25 8.64 -11.16
N GLU A 66 11.55 9.68 -11.95
CA GLU A 66 12.02 9.50 -13.34
C GLU A 66 13.35 8.74 -13.41
N PHE A 67 14.29 9.07 -12.52
CA PHE A 67 15.56 8.35 -12.42
C PHE A 67 15.36 6.89 -11.97
N LEU A 68 14.43 6.65 -11.05
CA LEU A 68 14.11 5.32 -10.57
C LEU A 68 13.54 4.45 -11.69
N VAL A 69 12.56 4.96 -12.45
CA VAL A 69 11.98 4.22 -13.59
C VAL A 69 13.04 3.89 -14.64
N SER A 70 13.90 4.86 -14.97
CA SER A 70 15.02 4.64 -15.92
C SER A 70 16.02 3.59 -15.40
N ALA A 71 16.26 3.55 -14.09
CA ALA A 71 17.13 2.56 -13.47
C ALA A 71 16.50 1.16 -13.49
N ILE A 72 15.18 1.03 -13.37
CA ILE A 72 14.47 -0.25 -13.41
C ILE A 72 14.71 -0.95 -14.75
N GLU A 73 14.53 -0.24 -15.87
CA GLU A 73 14.78 -0.79 -17.22
C GLU A 73 16.21 -1.32 -17.35
N SER A 74 17.19 -0.55 -16.88
CA SER A 74 18.61 -0.92 -16.90
C SER A 74 18.93 -2.14 -16.03
N VAL A 75 18.27 -2.27 -14.87
CA VAL A 75 18.47 -3.39 -13.93
C VAL A 75 17.83 -4.66 -14.47
N VAL A 76 16.63 -4.57 -15.03
CA VAL A 76 15.91 -5.70 -15.63
C VAL A 76 16.73 -6.31 -16.77
N GLU A 77 17.28 -5.48 -17.65
CA GLU A 77 18.09 -5.95 -18.79
C GLU A 77 19.41 -6.60 -18.34
N GLN A 78 20.09 -6.01 -17.35
CA GLN A 78 21.40 -6.53 -16.89
C GLN A 78 21.27 -7.77 -16.00
N TRP A 79 20.31 -7.79 -15.08
CA TRP A 79 20.18 -8.83 -14.06
C TRP A 79 19.22 -9.94 -14.46
N HIS A 80 18.51 -9.80 -15.60
CA HIS A 80 17.52 -10.77 -16.10
C HIS A 80 16.44 -11.09 -15.05
N ILE A 81 16.01 -10.07 -14.32
CA ILE A 81 14.96 -10.15 -13.30
C ILE A 81 13.68 -9.55 -13.88
N SER A 82 12.52 -10.12 -13.53
CA SER A 82 11.20 -9.65 -13.97
C SER A 82 10.90 -8.20 -13.54
N GLU A 83 10.30 -7.41 -14.44
CA GLU A 83 9.76 -6.09 -14.13
C GLU A 83 8.69 -6.15 -13.03
N THR A 84 7.87 -7.21 -13.05
CA THR A 84 6.85 -7.46 -12.04
C THR A 84 7.48 -7.68 -10.65
N PHE A 85 8.61 -8.37 -10.55
CA PHE A 85 9.30 -8.53 -9.26
C PHE A 85 9.77 -7.19 -8.69
N VAL A 86 10.37 -6.34 -9.53
CA VAL A 86 10.85 -5.03 -9.11
C VAL A 86 9.67 -4.14 -8.68
N GLY A 87 8.60 -4.12 -9.47
CA GLY A 87 7.41 -3.33 -9.21
C GLY A 87 6.58 -3.78 -8.01
N LEU A 88 6.47 -5.10 -7.77
CA LEU A 88 5.58 -5.67 -6.76
C LEU A 88 6.28 -5.95 -5.42
N ILE A 89 7.59 -6.21 -5.42
CA ILE A 89 8.36 -6.51 -4.19
C ILE A 89 9.28 -5.34 -3.83
N LEU A 90 10.17 -4.94 -4.75
CA LEU A 90 11.26 -4.03 -4.40
C LEU A 90 10.77 -2.59 -4.18
N LEU A 91 9.93 -2.08 -5.07
CA LEU A 91 9.39 -0.72 -4.96
C LEU A 91 8.54 -0.50 -3.69
N PRO A 92 7.58 -1.36 -3.32
CA PRO A 92 6.78 -1.16 -2.11
C PRO A 92 7.59 -1.22 -0.82
N ILE A 93 8.63 -2.06 -0.76
CA ILE A 93 9.52 -2.13 0.42
C ILE A 93 10.20 -0.78 0.65
N VAL A 94 10.79 -0.20 -0.41
CA VAL A 94 11.54 1.05 -0.30
C VAL A 94 10.60 2.24 -0.09
N ALA A 95 9.50 2.28 -0.84
CA ALA A 95 8.52 3.37 -0.76
C ALA A 95 7.86 3.46 0.64
N ASN A 96 7.60 2.32 1.28
CA ASN A 96 6.90 2.26 2.57
C ASN A 96 7.86 2.02 3.76
N ALA A 97 9.17 2.09 3.55
CA ALA A 97 10.17 1.77 4.58
C ALA A 97 10.02 2.64 5.84
N SER A 98 9.79 3.94 5.67
CA SER A 98 9.60 4.89 6.79
C SER A 98 8.38 4.52 7.65
N GLU A 99 7.28 4.16 7.00
CA GLU A 99 6.04 3.74 7.67
C GLU A 99 6.24 2.40 8.39
N HIS A 100 6.95 1.45 7.77
CA HIS A 100 7.28 0.18 8.41
C HIS A 100 8.13 0.38 9.68
N ILE A 101 9.12 1.27 9.65
CA ILE A 101 9.94 1.59 10.83
C ILE A 101 9.09 2.20 11.94
N THR A 102 8.19 3.13 11.59
CA THR A 102 7.24 3.73 12.53
C THR A 102 6.35 2.67 13.16
N ALA A 103 5.74 1.80 12.35
CA ALA A 103 4.87 0.73 12.82
C ALA A 103 5.60 -0.27 13.73
N ILE A 104 6.85 -0.66 13.40
CA ILE A 104 7.68 -1.54 14.24
C ILE A 104 8.01 -0.87 15.57
N THR A 105 8.36 0.43 15.56
CA THR A 105 8.69 1.19 16.78
C THR A 105 7.49 1.28 17.72
N VAL A 106 6.31 1.55 17.18
CA VAL A 106 5.05 1.60 17.95
C VAL A 106 4.65 0.22 18.47
N ALA A 107 4.84 -0.83 17.65
CA ALA A 107 4.61 -2.22 18.06
C ALA A 107 5.55 -2.66 19.19
N TRP A 108 6.83 -2.25 19.17
CA TRP A 108 7.78 -2.51 20.26
C TRP A 108 7.38 -1.85 21.58
N LYS A 109 6.69 -0.72 21.53
CA LYS A 109 6.09 -0.07 22.71
C LYS A 109 4.79 -0.76 23.17
N ASN A 110 4.53 -1.98 22.69
CA ASN A 110 3.38 -2.82 23.02
C ASN A 110 2.02 -2.20 22.67
N LYS A 111 2.00 -1.30 21.66
CA LYS A 111 0.78 -0.68 21.14
C LYS A 111 0.45 -1.26 19.77
N MET A 112 0.01 -2.52 19.76
CA MET A 112 -0.24 -3.26 18.51
C MET A 112 -1.40 -2.68 17.71
N ASP A 113 -2.46 -2.19 18.37
CA ASP A 113 -3.62 -1.60 17.69
C ASP A 113 -3.21 -0.34 16.90
N LEU A 114 -2.33 0.49 17.47
CA LEU A 114 -1.74 1.65 16.78
C LEU A 114 -0.87 1.26 15.58
N ALA A 115 -0.01 0.24 15.74
CA ALA A 115 0.84 -0.24 14.66
C ALA A 115 0.03 -0.84 13.50
N LEU A 116 -1.06 -1.55 13.81
CA LEU A 116 -2.01 -2.06 12.83
C LEU A 116 -2.80 -0.92 12.19
N GLY A 117 -3.19 0.11 12.94
CA GLY A 117 -3.88 1.30 12.43
C GLY A 117 -3.08 2.02 11.35
N VAL A 118 -1.78 2.27 11.59
CA VAL A 118 -0.87 2.87 10.60
C VAL A 118 -0.75 1.99 9.36
N SER A 119 -0.55 0.68 9.54
CA SER A 119 -0.34 -0.27 8.43
C SER A 119 -1.59 -0.46 7.55
N VAL A 120 -2.76 -0.61 8.18
CA VAL A 120 -4.03 -0.81 7.48
C VAL A 120 -4.50 0.50 6.83
N GLY A 121 -4.29 1.65 7.47
CA GLY A 121 -4.63 2.96 6.93
C GLY A 121 -3.91 3.25 5.61
N SER A 122 -2.59 3.05 5.57
CA SER A 122 -1.77 3.20 4.36
C SER A 122 -2.21 2.25 3.24
N SER A 123 -2.45 0.97 3.57
CA SER A 123 -2.94 -0.03 2.61
C SER A 123 -4.31 0.33 2.05
N MET A 124 -5.22 0.82 2.89
CA MET A 124 -6.56 1.24 2.48
C MET A 124 -6.53 2.47 1.58
N GLN A 125 -5.63 3.43 1.85
CA GLN A 125 -5.43 4.60 1.00
C GLN A 125 -4.92 4.19 -0.38
N ILE A 126 -3.95 3.28 -0.45
CA ILE A 126 -3.43 2.78 -1.73
C ILE A 126 -4.53 2.05 -2.52
N ALA A 127 -5.31 1.19 -1.86
CA ALA A 127 -6.35 0.38 -2.50
C ALA A 127 -7.56 1.20 -2.96
N LEU A 128 -8.09 2.10 -2.11
CA LEU A 128 -9.35 2.80 -2.36
C LEU A 128 -9.18 4.17 -3.03
N LEU A 129 -7.99 4.78 -2.94
CA LEU A 129 -7.76 6.13 -3.46
C LEU A 129 -6.69 6.13 -4.55
N VAL A 130 -5.47 5.66 -4.26
CA VAL A 130 -4.35 5.78 -5.20
C VAL A 130 -4.57 4.95 -6.45
N THR A 131 -4.88 3.66 -6.31
CA THR A 131 -5.09 2.73 -7.43
C THR A 131 -6.20 3.18 -8.39
N PRO A 132 -7.43 3.52 -7.94
CA PRO A 132 -8.48 3.95 -8.86
C PRO A 132 -8.19 5.31 -9.49
N ILE A 133 -7.55 6.24 -8.78
CA ILE A 133 -7.10 7.51 -9.39
C ILE A 133 -6.11 7.24 -10.51
N MET A 134 -5.19 6.28 -10.32
CA MET A 134 -4.21 5.94 -11.34
C MET A 134 -4.85 5.38 -12.61
N VAL A 135 -5.89 4.54 -12.47
CA VAL A 135 -6.70 4.04 -13.61
C VAL A 135 -7.38 5.19 -14.36
N ILE A 136 -8.00 6.13 -13.64
CA ILE A 136 -8.69 7.28 -14.24
C ILE A 136 -7.69 8.19 -14.97
N VAL A 137 -6.52 8.43 -14.39
CA VAL A 137 -5.44 9.20 -15.02
C VAL A 137 -4.95 8.49 -16.29
N GLY A 138 -4.77 7.16 -16.23
CA GLY A 138 -4.43 6.31 -17.39
C GLY A 138 -5.39 6.51 -18.56
N TRP A 139 -6.69 6.47 -18.30
CA TRP A 139 -7.71 6.76 -19.31
C TRP A 139 -7.61 8.18 -19.87
N GLY A 140 -7.27 9.16 -19.03
CA GLY A 140 -7.05 10.54 -19.45
C GLY A 140 -5.87 10.74 -20.40
N ILE A 141 -4.83 9.90 -20.29
CA ILE A 141 -3.64 9.93 -21.15
C ILE A 141 -3.66 8.87 -22.27
N ASN A 142 -4.80 8.20 -22.51
CA ASN A 142 -4.99 7.09 -23.46
C ASN A 142 -4.01 5.91 -23.24
N VAL A 143 -3.70 5.61 -21.98
CA VAL A 143 -2.99 4.39 -21.59
C VAL A 143 -4.02 3.44 -20.97
N ASP A 144 -4.12 2.23 -21.52
CA ASP A 144 -5.03 1.19 -21.06
C ASP A 144 -4.57 0.60 -19.73
N MET A 145 -4.81 1.33 -18.64
CA MET A 145 -4.59 0.85 -17.28
C MET A 145 -5.88 0.19 -16.79
N SER A 146 -5.80 -1.09 -16.45
CA SER A 146 -6.93 -1.86 -15.91
C SER A 146 -6.64 -2.31 -14.49
N LEU A 147 -7.69 -2.54 -13.71
CA LEU A 147 -7.59 -3.16 -12.37
C LEU A 147 -7.46 -4.71 -12.46
N PHE A 148 -7.06 -5.23 -13.63
CA PHE A 148 -6.94 -6.65 -13.88
C PHE A 148 -5.59 -7.14 -13.37
N PHE A 149 -5.56 -7.55 -12.11
CA PHE A 149 -4.42 -8.27 -11.54
C PHE A 149 -4.39 -9.71 -12.03
N ASN A 150 -3.20 -10.29 -12.15
CA ASN A 150 -3.08 -11.69 -12.55
C ASN A 150 -3.77 -12.61 -11.50
N ILE A 151 -4.18 -13.81 -11.91
CA ILE A 151 -4.85 -14.76 -11.00
C ILE A 151 -3.97 -15.09 -9.78
N TYR A 152 -2.65 -15.13 -9.98
CA TYR A 152 -1.68 -15.33 -8.92
C TYR A 152 -1.62 -14.15 -7.92
N GLU A 153 -1.60 -12.91 -8.42
CA GLU A 153 -1.60 -11.71 -7.57
C GLU A 153 -2.88 -11.61 -6.74
N THR A 154 -4.03 -11.85 -7.37
CA THR A 154 -5.34 -11.85 -6.70
C THR A 154 -5.43 -12.95 -5.63
N ALA A 155 -4.92 -14.15 -5.93
CA ALA A 155 -4.90 -15.26 -4.98
C ALA A 155 -4.02 -14.96 -3.76
N VAL A 156 -2.84 -14.35 -3.97
CA VAL A 156 -1.92 -13.94 -2.91
C VAL A 156 -2.55 -12.88 -2.00
N LEU A 157 -3.18 -11.85 -2.59
CA LEU A 157 -3.89 -10.82 -1.83
C LEU A 157 -5.06 -11.38 -1.01
N PHE A 158 -5.80 -12.35 -1.55
CA PHE A 158 -6.89 -12.97 -0.80
C PHE A 158 -6.36 -13.84 0.35
N ALA A 159 -5.29 -14.60 0.11
CA ALA A 159 -4.66 -15.44 1.13
C ALA A 159 -4.11 -14.61 2.30
N SER A 160 -3.54 -13.43 2.04
CA SER A 160 -3.00 -12.55 3.10
C SER A 160 -4.09 -12.04 4.03
N VAL A 161 -5.28 -11.71 3.50
CA VAL A 161 -6.42 -11.25 4.31
C VAL A 161 -6.92 -12.34 5.24
N VAL A 162 -7.03 -13.59 4.75
CA VAL A 162 -7.52 -14.72 5.55
C VAL A 162 -6.56 -15.07 6.70
N MET A 163 -5.27 -14.80 6.55
CA MET A 163 -4.26 -15.00 7.60
C MET A 163 -4.22 -13.87 8.65
N GLY A 164 -4.95 -12.78 8.46
CA GLY A 164 -5.08 -11.69 9.42
C GLY A 164 -5.87 -12.09 10.67
N GLY A 165 -5.19 -12.37 11.77
CA GLY A 165 -5.78 -12.78 13.04
C GLY A 165 -5.13 -12.11 14.26
N LYS A 166 -5.34 -12.67 15.46
CA LYS A 166 -4.70 -12.19 16.69
C LYS A 166 -3.16 -12.13 16.54
N SER A 167 -2.56 -11.01 16.92
CA SER A 167 -1.11 -10.84 16.90
C SER A 167 -0.44 -11.77 17.92
N ASN A 168 0.19 -12.82 17.41
CA ASN A 168 1.10 -13.69 18.14
C ASN A 168 2.46 -13.66 17.43
N TRP A 169 3.55 -13.84 18.18
CA TRP A 169 4.91 -13.89 17.60
C TRP A 169 5.04 -14.95 16.49
N PHE A 170 4.43 -16.13 16.69
CA PHE A 170 4.39 -17.18 15.68
C PHE A 170 3.55 -16.81 14.44
N GLY A 171 2.46 -16.06 14.64
CA GLY A 171 1.65 -15.53 13.54
C GLY A 171 2.45 -14.55 12.70
N GLY A 172 3.12 -13.59 13.34
CA GLY A 172 4.01 -12.64 12.65
C GLY A 172 5.12 -13.34 11.86
N LEU A 173 5.77 -14.35 12.44
CA LEU A 173 6.79 -15.15 11.75
C LEU A 173 6.22 -15.87 10.52
N MET A 174 5.00 -16.41 10.61
CA MET A 174 4.33 -17.07 9.49
C MET A 174 3.99 -16.06 8.37
N LEU A 175 3.54 -14.85 8.71
CA LEU A 175 3.31 -13.79 7.72
C LEU A 175 4.61 -13.38 7.02
N CYS A 176 5.72 -13.23 7.76
CA CYS A 176 7.03 -12.97 7.15
C CYS A 176 7.47 -14.11 6.24
N ALA A 177 7.26 -15.37 6.64
CA ALA A 177 7.60 -16.54 5.83
C ALA A 177 6.77 -16.58 4.53
N VAL A 178 5.47 -16.31 4.59
CA VAL A 178 4.61 -16.20 3.41
C VAL A 178 5.07 -15.09 2.48
N TYR A 179 5.40 -13.90 3.02
CA TYR A 179 5.95 -12.79 2.24
C TYR A 179 7.25 -13.17 1.52
N LEU A 180 8.16 -13.89 2.19
CA LEU A 180 9.40 -14.39 1.58
C LEU A 180 9.12 -15.42 0.48
N ILE A 181 8.17 -16.33 0.67
CA ILE A 181 7.78 -17.32 -0.34
C ILE A 181 7.21 -16.59 -1.57
N ILE A 182 6.36 -15.58 -1.37
CA ILE A 182 5.83 -14.76 -2.46
C ILE A 182 6.97 -14.06 -3.20
N ALA A 183 7.90 -13.41 -2.48
CA ALA A 183 9.04 -12.73 -3.09
C ALA A 183 9.90 -13.68 -3.94
N VAL A 184 10.21 -14.87 -3.43
CA VAL A 184 10.93 -15.90 -4.19
C VAL A 184 10.11 -16.39 -5.39
N SER A 185 8.80 -16.56 -5.23
CA SER A 185 7.92 -16.98 -6.33
C SER A 185 7.91 -15.97 -7.47
N PHE A 186 7.82 -14.67 -7.17
CA PHE A 186 7.87 -13.60 -8.18
C PHE A 186 9.27 -13.43 -8.78
N PHE A 187 10.33 -13.75 -8.05
CA PHE A 187 11.69 -13.77 -8.60
C PHE A 187 11.86 -14.81 -9.72
N TYR A 188 11.15 -15.95 -9.64
CA TYR A 188 11.16 -17.00 -10.67
C TYR A 188 9.99 -16.91 -11.65
N TYR A 189 9.09 -15.93 -11.52
CA TYR A 189 7.92 -15.80 -12.39
C TYR A 189 8.33 -15.19 -13.73
N PRO A 190 8.17 -15.90 -14.87
CA PRO A 190 8.52 -15.36 -16.16
C PRO A 190 7.49 -14.32 -16.62
N ASP A 191 7.93 -13.13 -17.05
CA ASP A 191 7.09 -12.03 -17.52
C ASP A 191 6.11 -12.45 -18.64
N ALA A 192 6.44 -13.51 -19.40
CA ALA A 192 5.61 -14.08 -20.46
C ALA A 192 4.21 -14.56 -20.00
N ALA A 193 3.99 -14.79 -18.70
CA ALA A 193 2.68 -15.18 -18.16
C ALA A 193 1.79 -13.99 -17.77
N ALA A 194 2.30 -12.75 -17.83
CA ALA A 194 1.52 -11.53 -17.62
C ALA A 194 0.89 -10.97 -18.93
N GLY A 195 1.50 -11.26 -20.09
CA GLY A 195 1.03 -10.81 -21.41
C GLY A 195 0.29 -11.87 -22.25
N GLY A 196 -0.13 -12.99 -21.66
CA GLY A 196 -0.58 -14.19 -22.40
C GLY A 196 -1.96 -14.15 -23.08
N LEU A 197 -2.66 -13.01 -23.11
CA LEU A 197 -3.96 -12.88 -23.81
C LEU A 197 -3.93 -11.97 -25.04
N ASP A 198 -2.79 -11.35 -25.36
CA ASP A 198 -2.57 -10.56 -26.59
C ASP A 198 -1.73 -11.33 -27.63
N GLY A 199 -1.93 -12.64 -27.71
CA GLY A 199 -1.44 -13.41 -28.85
C GLY A 199 -2.01 -12.80 -30.15
N PRO A 200 -1.22 -12.64 -31.22
CA PRO A 200 -1.76 -12.23 -32.50
C PRO A 200 -2.91 -13.17 -32.85
N MET A 201 -4.11 -12.61 -33.03
CA MET A 201 -5.24 -13.34 -33.59
C MET A 201 -4.73 -14.10 -34.82
N PRO A 202 -4.94 -15.43 -34.92
CA PRO A 202 -4.48 -16.19 -36.06
C PRO A 202 -5.17 -15.61 -37.29
N ASN A 203 -4.45 -14.77 -38.03
CA ASN A 203 -4.89 -14.33 -39.34
C ASN A 203 -4.95 -15.60 -40.19
N GLY A 204 -6.18 -15.99 -40.50
CA GLY A 204 -6.47 -17.20 -41.25
C GLY A 204 -5.68 -17.22 -42.55
N THR A 205 -4.58 -17.97 -42.56
CA THR A 205 -4.00 -18.57 -43.74
C THR A 205 -3.12 -19.74 -43.30
N THR A 206 -3.64 -20.93 -43.54
CA THR A 206 -2.92 -22.18 -43.85
C THR A 206 -1.48 -21.97 -44.33
N THR A 207 -0.56 -22.79 -43.83
CA THR A 207 0.16 -23.74 -44.69
C THR A 207 0.89 -24.80 -43.87
N VAL A 208 0.54 -26.04 -44.20
CA VAL A 208 1.24 -27.29 -43.93
C VAL A 208 2.61 -27.32 -44.60
N ALA A 209 3.63 -27.79 -43.88
CA ALA A 209 4.71 -28.67 -44.36
C ALA A 209 5.53 -29.15 -43.16
#